data_AF-A0A396SU78-F1
#
_entry.id   AF-A0A396SU78-F1
#
_cell.length_a   1.000
_cell.length_b   1.000
_cell.length_c   1.000
_cell.angle_alpha   90.00
_cell.angle_beta   90.00
_cell.angle_gamma   90.00
#
_symmetry.space_group_name_H-M   'P 1'
#
loop_
_entity.id
_entity.type
_entity.pdbx_description
1 polymer ?
#
loop_
_entity_poly.entity_id
_entity_poly.type
_entity_poly.pdbx_seq_one_letter_code
_entity_poly.pdbx_strand_id
1 'polypeptide(L)'
;MLINGSEKAIRLVSPTKWQRLQGKRRFITLLNVKDFDYAYPILLRIQKLQLHENPKYSAIYDKSKPNNYQLLINLASGFEFMGFFLGIAFLTMLAWTLMFKILNGASKDKARYQILNKIGIRKQLLKQSINYEIRTLFLLPASLGIIDVLFGLQLFRSLLPDPYHNIWLPFIIFGILYLLYYLLTVKLYKKVVVEYK
;
A
#
# COMPACT_ATOMS: atom_id res chain seq x y z
N MET A 1 -36.96 0.89 -8.43
CA MET A 1 -37.82 -0.28 -8.63
C MET A 1 -38.55 -0.58 -7.33
N LEU A 2 -39.88 -0.62 -7.35
CA LEU A 2 -40.64 -1.07 -6.18
C LEU A 2 -40.44 -2.58 -5.98
N ILE A 3 -40.60 -2.98 -4.72
CA ILE A 3 -40.16 -4.20 -4.02
C ILE A 3 -40.67 -5.51 -4.65
N ASN A 4 -41.17 -5.58 -5.89
CA ASN A 4 -41.72 -6.84 -6.43
C ASN A 4 -41.40 -7.15 -7.91
N GLY A 5 -40.58 -6.38 -8.63
CA GLY A 5 -40.23 -6.68 -10.03
C GLY A 5 -41.43 -6.76 -11.00
N SER A 6 -42.65 -6.53 -10.51
CA SER A 6 -43.85 -6.28 -11.29
C SER A 6 -43.98 -4.77 -11.45
N GLU A 7 -44.25 -4.32 -12.68
CA GLU A 7 -44.67 -2.96 -12.97
C GLU A 7 -46.03 -2.70 -12.32
N LYS A 8 -46.03 -2.50 -10.99
CA LYS A 8 -47.18 -1.95 -10.30
C LYS A 8 -47.27 -0.49 -10.72
N ALA A 9 -48.32 -0.16 -11.48
CA ALA A 9 -48.61 1.21 -11.88
C ALA A 9 -48.69 2.11 -10.64
N ILE A 10 -47.69 2.98 -10.48
CA ILE A 10 -47.65 3.95 -9.38
C ILE A 10 -48.66 5.03 -9.71
N ARG A 11 -49.75 5.10 -8.94
CA ARG A 11 -50.77 6.15 -9.07
C ARG A 11 -50.67 7.10 -7.88
N LEU A 12 -50.36 8.37 -8.16
CA LEU A 12 -50.46 9.44 -7.19
C LEU A 12 -51.94 9.72 -6.93
N VAL A 13 -52.37 9.67 -5.67
CA VAL A 13 -53.75 9.92 -5.27
C VAL A 13 -53.82 11.08 -4.29
N SER A 14 -54.94 11.82 -4.29
CA SER A 14 -55.18 12.90 -3.34
C SER A 14 -55.28 12.36 -1.90
N PRO A 15 -55.01 13.17 -0.86
CA PRO A 15 -55.09 12.74 0.54
C PRO A 15 -56.46 12.17 0.93
N THR A 16 -57.54 12.73 0.39
CA THR A 16 -58.92 12.28 0.63
C THR A 16 -59.21 10.92 0.00
N LYS A 17 -58.63 10.65 -1.18
CA LYS A 17 -58.73 9.35 -1.85
C LYS A 17 -57.83 8.31 -1.18
N TRP A 18 -56.67 8.71 -0.66
CA TRP A 18 -55.75 7.87 0.10
C TRP A 18 -56.37 7.30 1.37
N GLN A 19 -57.10 8.12 2.14
CA GLN A 19 -57.76 7.69 3.38
C GLN A 19 -58.87 6.64 3.15
N ARG A 20 -59.47 6.61 1.95
CA ARG A 20 -60.55 5.67 1.57
C ARG A 20 -60.04 4.33 1.02
N LEU A 21 -58.74 4.21 0.75
CA LEU A 21 -58.16 2.96 0.24
C LEU A 21 -58.03 1.93 1.36
N GLN A 22 -58.67 0.77 1.19
CA GLN A 22 -58.49 -0.37 2.08
C GLN A 22 -57.24 -1.18 1.69
N GLY A 23 -56.28 -1.31 2.61
CA GLY A 23 -55.05 -2.08 2.39
C GLY A 23 -54.00 -1.89 3.48
N LYS A 24 -52.99 -2.78 3.52
CA LYS A 24 -51.87 -2.68 4.46
C LYS A 24 -50.96 -1.52 4.06
N ARG A 25 -50.96 -0.45 4.86
CA ARG A 25 -50.08 0.72 4.66
C ARG A 25 -48.62 0.30 4.75
N ARG A 26 -47.82 0.67 3.75
CA ARG A 26 -46.36 0.52 3.74
C ARG A 26 -45.75 1.88 3.51
N PHE A 27 -44.77 2.25 4.32
CA PHE A 27 -44.03 3.49 4.18
C PHE A 27 -42.72 3.21 3.46
N ILE A 28 -42.36 4.09 2.54
CA ILE A 28 -41.04 4.10 1.91
C ILE A 28 -40.35 5.37 2.37
N THR A 29 -39.26 5.23 3.10
CA THR A 29 -38.44 6.36 3.53
C THR A 29 -37.27 6.50 2.58
N LEU A 30 -37.18 7.66 1.93
CA LEU A 30 -36.03 8.01 1.10
C LEU A 30 -35.01 8.74 1.97
N LEU A 31 -33.80 8.20 2.05
CA LEU A 31 -32.69 8.81 2.77
C LEU A 31 -31.77 9.48 1.77
N ASN A 32 -31.60 10.79 1.90
CA ASN A 32 -30.55 11.53 1.21
C ASN A 32 -29.44 11.84 2.21
N VAL A 33 -28.21 11.59 1.83
CA VAL A 33 -27.04 11.75 2.70
C VAL A 33 -26.08 12.73 2.04
N LYS A 34 -25.59 13.70 2.81
CA LYS A 34 -24.61 14.70 2.34
C LYS A 34 -23.25 14.08 2.03
N ASP A 35 -22.77 13.18 2.90
CA ASP A 35 -21.48 12.49 2.77
C ASP A 35 -21.70 10.97 2.89
N PHE A 36 -21.42 10.26 1.79
CA PHE A 36 -21.61 8.82 1.75
C PHE A 36 -20.56 8.06 2.55
N ASP A 37 -19.30 8.51 2.55
CA ASP A 37 -18.20 7.80 3.21
C ASP A 37 -18.40 7.83 4.72
N TYR A 38 -18.82 8.98 5.25
CA TYR A 38 -19.16 9.12 6.67
C TYR A 38 -20.38 8.28 7.07
N ALA A 39 -21.43 8.23 6.24
CA ALA A 39 -22.67 7.52 6.57
C ALA A 39 -22.64 6.03 6.21
N TYR A 40 -21.67 5.59 5.42
CA TYR A 40 -21.48 4.22 4.97
C TYR A 40 -21.70 3.16 6.06
N PRO A 41 -21.08 3.23 7.26
CA PRO A 41 -21.28 2.20 8.28
C PRO A 41 -22.74 2.08 8.74
N ILE A 42 -23.47 3.20 8.81
CA ILE A 42 -24.88 3.23 9.18
C ILE A 42 -25.73 2.66 8.04
N LEU A 43 -25.47 3.07 6.79
CA LEU A 43 -26.18 2.58 5.61
C LEU A 43 -26.00 1.08 5.40
N LEU A 44 -24.79 0.57 5.61
CA LEU A 44 -24.50 -0.86 5.55
C LEU A 44 -25.27 -1.63 6.64
N ARG A 45 -25.38 -1.07 7.85
CA ARG A 45 -26.16 -1.67 8.94
C ARG A 45 -27.65 -1.72 8.61
N ILE A 46 -28.22 -0.63 8.10
CA ILE A 46 -29.62 -0.57 7.66
C ILE A 46 -29.87 -1.61 6.57
N GLN A 47 -28.98 -1.70 5.58
CA GLN A 47 -29.09 -2.67 4.50
C GLN A 47 -29.07 -4.12 5.02
N LYS A 48 -28.16 -4.45 5.94
CA LYS A 48 -28.08 -5.79 6.54
C LYS A 48 -29.37 -6.15 7.29
N LEU A 49 -29.96 -5.20 8.02
CA LEU A 49 -31.25 -5.39 8.69
C LEU A 49 -32.39 -5.63 7.69
N GLN A 50 -32.46 -4.82 6.63
CA GLN A 50 -33.47 -4.96 5.58
C GLN A 50 -33.38 -6.30 4.83
N LEU A 51 -32.15 -6.79 4.59
CA LEU A 51 -31.91 -8.09 3.99
C LEU A 51 -32.32 -9.23 4.92
N HIS A 52 -32.03 -9.11 6.22
CA HIS A 52 -32.45 -10.09 7.22
C HIS A 52 -33.97 -10.22 7.30
N GLU A 53 -34.69 -9.08 7.27
CA GLU A 53 -36.16 -9.07 7.27
C GLU A 53 -36.76 -9.54 5.94
N ASN A 54 -36.05 -9.36 4.82
CA ASN A 54 -36.57 -9.66 3.48
C ASN A 54 -35.54 -10.37 2.60
N PRO A 55 -35.22 -11.65 2.88
CA PRO A 55 -34.15 -12.39 2.20
C PRO A 55 -34.40 -12.60 0.70
N LYS A 56 -35.67 -12.54 0.26
CA LYS A 56 -36.08 -12.65 -1.15
C LYS A 56 -35.46 -11.59 -2.08
N TYR A 57 -34.93 -10.50 -1.53
CA TYR A 57 -34.36 -9.39 -2.31
C TYR A 57 -32.83 -9.31 -2.25
N SER A 58 -32.14 -10.38 -1.84
CA SER A 58 -30.66 -10.45 -1.80
C SER A 58 -30.02 -9.91 -3.07
N ALA A 59 -30.45 -10.37 -4.25
CA ALA A 59 -29.89 -9.94 -5.54
C ALA A 59 -29.97 -8.41 -5.81
N ILE A 60 -30.93 -7.70 -5.20
CA ILE A 60 -31.04 -6.24 -5.31
C ILE A 60 -30.05 -5.57 -4.35
N TYR A 61 -29.95 -6.08 -3.13
CA TYR A 61 -29.02 -5.57 -2.12
C TYR A 61 -27.55 -5.89 -2.45
N ASP A 62 -27.26 -6.98 -3.15
CA ASP A 62 -25.90 -7.32 -3.59
C ASP A 62 -25.34 -6.29 -4.58
N LYS A 63 -26.22 -5.69 -5.41
CA LYS A 63 -25.87 -4.63 -6.38
C LYS A 63 -25.99 -3.22 -5.80
N SER A 64 -26.28 -3.10 -4.51
CA SER A 64 -26.44 -1.81 -3.86
C SER A 64 -25.10 -1.08 -3.69
N LYS A 65 -25.17 0.25 -3.56
CA LYS A 65 -23.99 1.09 -3.36
C LYS A 65 -23.17 0.71 -2.10
N PRO A 66 -23.76 0.47 -0.91
CA PRO A 66 -22.99 0.07 0.26
C PRO A 66 -22.31 -1.30 0.10
N ASN A 67 -22.94 -2.27 -0.56
CA ASN A 67 -22.31 -3.56 -0.80
C ASN A 67 -21.12 -3.47 -1.76
N ASN A 68 -21.29 -2.75 -2.88
CA ASN A 68 -20.19 -2.52 -3.83
C ASN A 68 -19.04 -1.75 -3.19
N TYR A 69 -19.35 -0.74 -2.36
CA TYR A 69 -18.33 -0.01 -1.62
C TYR A 69 -17.59 -0.91 -0.60
N GLN A 70 -18.32 -1.81 0.07
CA GLN A 70 -17.70 -2.82 0.95
C GLN A 70 -16.71 -3.70 0.18
N LEU A 71 -17.11 -4.18 -1.00
CA LEU A 71 -16.26 -5.00 -1.84
C LEU A 71 -14.98 -4.25 -2.24
N LEU A 72 -15.10 -2.99 -2.65
CA LEU A 72 -13.95 -2.16 -3.03
C LEU A 72 -13.00 -1.90 -1.86
N ILE A 73 -13.51 -1.56 -0.67
CA ILE A 73 -12.68 -1.39 0.53
C ILE A 73 -11.97 -2.70 0.88
N ASN A 74 -12.69 -3.84 0.84
CA ASN A 74 -12.10 -5.13 1.15
C ASN A 74 -10.94 -5.47 0.18
N LEU A 75 -11.16 -5.28 -1.12
CA LEU A 75 -10.11 -5.48 -2.13
C LEU A 75 -8.93 -4.52 -1.91
N ALA A 76 -9.20 -3.23 -1.70
CA ALA A 76 -8.17 -2.22 -1.47
C ALA A 76 -7.34 -2.55 -0.22
N SER A 77 -7.99 -2.91 0.89
CA SER A 77 -7.31 -3.31 2.13
C SER A 77 -6.46 -4.58 1.95
N GLY A 78 -6.91 -5.53 1.14
CA GLY A 78 -6.13 -6.72 0.80
C GLY A 78 -4.87 -6.39 -0.01
N PHE A 79 -5.00 -5.52 -1.02
CA PHE A 79 -3.86 -5.03 -1.79
C PHE A 79 -2.89 -4.21 -0.94
N GLU A 80 -3.39 -3.37 -0.03
CA GLU A 80 -2.58 -2.59 0.90
C GLU A 80 -1.76 -3.50 1.83
N PHE A 81 -2.40 -4.48 2.46
CA PHE A 81 -1.71 -5.46 3.30
C PHE A 81 -0.64 -6.24 2.54
N MET A 82 -0.98 -6.74 1.34
CA MET A 82 -0.04 -7.45 0.49
C MET A 82 1.15 -6.55 0.10
N GLY A 83 0.88 -5.29 -0.27
CA GLY A 83 1.90 -4.31 -0.62
C GLY A 83 2.86 -4.01 0.52
N PHE A 84 2.35 -3.78 1.74
CA PHE A 84 3.19 -3.54 2.91
C PHE A 84 4.03 -4.77 3.30
N PHE A 85 3.40 -5.94 3.36
CA PHE A 85 4.09 -7.17 3.73
C PHE A 85 5.21 -7.51 2.74
N LEU A 86 4.89 -7.47 1.45
CA LEU A 86 5.85 -7.76 0.39
C LEU A 86 6.94 -6.68 0.30
N GLY A 87 6.57 -5.42 0.52
CA GLY A 87 7.51 -4.30 0.61
C GLY A 87 8.55 -4.49 1.71
N ILE A 88 8.13 -4.82 2.94
CA ILE A 88 9.06 -5.09 4.05
C ILE A 88 9.93 -6.33 3.76
N ALA A 89 9.34 -7.39 3.21
CA ALA A 89 10.08 -8.60 2.85
C ALA A 89 11.18 -8.31 1.81
N PHE A 90 10.89 -7.53 0.77
CA PHE A 90 11.90 -7.14 -0.22
C PHE A 90 12.93 -6.17 0.33
N LEU A 91 12.54 -5.23 1.20
CA LEU A 91 13.50 -4.34 1.87
C LEU A 91 14.49 -5.13 2.74
N THR A 92 14.01 -6.10 3.51
CA THR A 92 14.88 -6.95 4.34
C THR A 92 15.78 -7.85 3.48
N MET A 93 15.25 -8.42 2.38
CA MET A 93 16.04 -9.19 1.43
C MET A 93 17.15 -8.35 0.78
N LEU A 94 16.83 -7.16 0.27
CA LEU A 94 17.82 -6.24 -0.31
C LEU A 94 18.88 -5.83 0.71
N ALA A 95 18.47 -5.50 1.93
CA ALA A 95 19.37 -5.17 3.02
C ALA A 95 20.30 -6.35 3.39
N TRP A 96 19.77 -7.56 3.42
CA TRP A 96 20.57 -8.76 3.70
C TRP A 96 21.60 -9.03 2.59
N THR A 97 21.16 -9.02 1.32
CA THR A 97 22.05 -9.27 0.17
C THR A 97 23.16 -8.24 0.07
N LEU A 98 22.86 -6.96 0.29
CA LEU A 98 23.84 -5.89 0.25
C LEU A 98 24.85 -6.00 1.39
N MET A 99 24.39 -6.27 2.61
CA MET A 99 25.29 -6.49 3.76
C MET A 99 26.18 -7.72 3.57
N PHE A 100 25.63 -8.82 3.07
CA PHE A 100 26.39 -10.02 2.74
C PHE A 100 27.48 -9.73 1.69
N LYS A 101 27.16 -8.94 0.66
CA LYS A 101 28.12 -8.53 -0.38
C LYS A 101 29.27 -7.71 0.22
N ILE A 102 28.97 -6.79 1.12
CA ILE A 102 29.98 -5.93 1.78
C ILE A 102 30.90 -6.74 2.70
N LEU A 103 30.34 -7.63 3.53
CA LEU A 103 31.13 -8.45 4.44
C LEU A 103 32.07 -9.41 3.70
N ASN A 104 31.58 -10.03 2.63
CA ASN A 104 32.41 -10.91 1.79
C ASN A 104 33.48 -10.14 1.00
N GLY A 105 33.17 -8.93 0.52
CA GLY A 105 34.16 -8.03 -0.09
C GLY A 105 35.25 -7.63 0.89
N ALA A 106 34.86 -7.21 2.10
CA ALA A 106 35.79 -6.80 3.16
C ALA A 106 36.76 -7.93 3.59
N SER A 107 36.29 -9.18 3.60
CA SER A 107 37.13 -10.34 3.95
C SER A 107 38.20 -10.60 2.89
N LYS A 108 37.85 -10.52 1.59
CA LYS A 108 38.82 -10.62 0.48
C LYS A 108 39.81 -9.46 0.48
N ASP A 109 39.32 -8.26 0.76
CA ASP A 109 40.16 -7.08 0.87
C ASP A 109 41.14 -7.20 2.03
N LYS A 110 40.74 -7.72 3.20
CA LYS A 110 41.65 -7.89 4.35
C LYS A 110 42.91 -8.68 4.00
N ALA A 111 42.79 -9.76 3.23
CA ALA A 111 43.95 -10.55 2.78
C ALA A 111 44.88 -9.75 1.85
N ARG A 112 44.30 -9.00 0.90
CA ARG A 112 45.06 -8.16 -0.04
C ARG A 112 45.72 -6.96 0.66
N TYR A 113 45.03 -6.37 1.64
CA TYR A 113 45.52 -5.29 2.47
C TYR A 113 46.71 -5.70 3.33
N GLN A 114 46.72 -6.93 3.87
CA GLN A 114 47.88 -7.45 4.60
C GLN A 114 49.13 -7.54 3.71
N ILE A 115 48.97 -7.91 2.43
CA ILE A 115 50.06 -7.96 1.45
C ILE A 115 50.53 -6.53 1.10
N LEU A 116 49.62 -5.62 0.75
CA LEU A 116 49.98 -4.22 0.41
C LEU A 116 50.60 -3.46 1.58
N ASN A 117 50.18 -3.75 2.82
CA ASN A 117 50.76 -3.13 4.02
C ASN A 117 52.20 -3.61 4.27
N LYS A 118 52.56 -4.83 3.86
CA LYS A 118 53.95 -5.31 3.87
C LYS A 118 54.83 -4.62 2.82
N ILE A 119 54.23 -4.01 1.79
CA ILE A 119 54.92 -3.30 0.69
C ILE A 119 54.98 -1.77 0.96
N GLY A 120 54.36 -1.28 2.03
CA GLY A 120 54.48 0.13 2.49
C GLY A 120 53.44 1.11 1.93
N ILE A 121 52.31 0.62 1.40
CA ILE A 121 51.29 1.50 0.79
C ILE A 121 50.49 2.28 1.85
N ARG A 122 50.19 3.56 1.55
CA ARG A 122 49.42 4.46 2.43
C ARG A 122 47.99 3.96 2.65
N LYS A 123 47.65 3.70 3.93
CA LYS A 123 46.32 3.27 4.39
C LYS A 123 45.14 4.20 4.01
N GLN A 124 45.42 5.46 3.67
CA GLN A 124 44.40 6.47 3.30
C GLN A 124 43.77 6.21 1.91
N LEU A 125 44.57 5.89 0.89
CA LEU A 125 44.09 5.59 -0.47
C LEU A 125 43.16 4.38 -0.48
N LEU A 126 43.54 3.39 0.30
CA LEU A 126 42.80 2.16 0.53
C LEU A 126 41.42 2.43 1.16
N LYS A 127 41.36 3.20 2.26
CA LYS A 127 40.07 3.62 2.86
C LYS A 127 39.18 4.41 1.91
N GLN A 128 39.76 5.26 1.05
CA GLN A 128 39.00 5.99 0.04
C GLN A 128 38.38 5.05 -1.00
N SER A 129 39.14 4.08 -1.51
CA SER A 129 38.64 3.11 -2.49
C SER A 129 37.43 2.34 -1.97
N ILE A 130 37.49 1.87 -0.72
CA ILE A 130 36.39 1.13 -0.10
C ILE A 130 35.15 2.03 0.08
N ASN A 131 35.33 3.28 0.49
CA ASN A 131 34.20 4.18 0.68
C ASN A 131 33.50 4.50 -0.65
N TYR A 132 34.26 4.61 -1.75
CA TYR A 132 33.70 4.75 -3.10
C TYR A 132 32.95 3.50 -3.54
N GLU A 133 33.50 2.32 -3.30
CA GLU A 133 32.85 1.04 -3.65
C GLU A 133 31.52 0.88 -2.90
N ILE A 134 31.52 1.09 -1.58
CA ILE A 134 30.31 1.04 -0.75
C ILE A 134 29.29 2.09 -1.22
N ARG A 135 29.71 3.32 -1.52
CA ARG A 135 28.79 4.37 -1.97
C ARG A 135 28.12 4.03 -3.30
N THR A 136 28.88 3.53 -4.28
CA THR A 136 28.35 3.14 -5.59
C THR A 136 27.42 1.94 -5.48
N LEU A 137 27.74 0.98 -4.61
CA LEU A 137 26.90 -0.19 -4.30
C LEU A 137 25.52 0.17 -3.75
N PHE A 138 25.41 1.31 -3.06
CA PHE A 138 24.14 1.81 -2.53
C PHE A 138 23.41 2.73 -3.54
N LEU A 139 24.12 3.64 -4.20
CA LEU A 139 23.49 4.61 -5.09
C LEU A 139 22.87 3.98 -6.34
N LEU A 140 23.52 2.97 -6.93
CA LEU A 140 23.02 2.33 -8.15
C LEU A 140 21.67 1.61 -7.94
N PRO A 141 21.52 0.69 -6.97
CA PRO A 141 20.22 0.04 -6.72
C PRO A 141 19.14 1.02 -6.28
N ALA A 142 19.48 2.05 -5.48
CA ALA A 142 18.51 3.05 -5.05
C ALA A 142 17.94 3.84 -6.24
N SER A 143 18.79 4.26 -7.17
CA SER A 143 18.37 4.99 -8.36
C SER A 143 17.52 4.10 -9.29
N LEU A 144 17.92 2.84 -9.48
CA LEU A 144 17.15 1.88 -10.25
C LEU A 144 15.78 1.60 -9.62
N GLY A 145 15.69 1.48 -8.30
CA GLY A 145 14.41 1.29 -7.61
C GLY A 145 13.45 2.47 -7.78
N ILE A 146 13.97 3.70 -7.75
CA ILE A 146 13.17 4.91 -8.04
C ILE A 146 12.59 4.85 -9.46
N ILE A 147 13.43 4.53 -10.44
CA ILE A 147 13.02 4.42 -11.85
C ILE A 147 11.99 3.30 -12.00
N ASP A 148 12.25 2.13 -11.43
CA ASP A 148 11.37 0.97 -11.47
C ASP A 148 9.96 1.28 -10.94
N VAL A 149 9.86 1.99 -9.80
CA VAL A 149 8.57 2.44 -9.25
C VAL A 149 7.85 3.41 -10.21
N LEU A 150 8.56 4.38 -10.78
CA LEU A 150 7.97 5.36 -11.69
C LEU A 150 7.43 4.72 -12.98
N PHE A 151 8.14 3.72 -13.51
CA PHE A 151 7.71 2.92 -14.65
C PHE A 151 6.58 1.96 -14.30
N GLY A 152 6.66 1.29 -13.14
CA GLY A 152 5.61 0.40 -12.66
C GLY A 152 4.27 1.11 -12.53
N LEU A 153 4.26 2.34 -12.01
CA LEU A 153 3.04 3.15 -11.90
C LEU A 153 2.43 3.55 -13.27
N GLN A 154 3.21 3.53 -14.35
CA GLN A 154 2.65 3.76 -15.69
C GLN A 154 1.68 2.63 -16.09
N LEU A 155 1.95 1.39 -15.68
CA LEU A 155 1.09 0.24 -15.96
C LEU A 155 -0.26 0.33 -15.25
N PHE A 156 -0.32 1.05 -14.12
CA PHE A 156 -1.54 1.21 -13.33
C PHE A 156 -2.41 2.40 -13.76
N ARG A 157 -2.00 3.18 -14.77
CA ARG A 157 -2.79 4.33 -15.28
C ARG A 157 -4.16 3.93 -15.84
N SER A 158 -4.32 2.69 -16.30
CA SER A 158 -5.62 2.17 -16.78
C SER A 158 -6.55 1.72 -15.66
N LEU A 159 -6.00 1.46 -14.47
CA LEU A 159 -6.73 0.89 -13.33
C LEU A 159 -7.04 1.94 -12.26
N LEU A 160 -6.17 2.93 -12.09
CA LEU A 160 -6.30 3.99 -11.09
C LEU A 160 -6.46 5.36 -11.76
N PRO A 161 -7.38 6.22 -11.27
CA PRO A 161 -7.59 7.54 -11.84
C PRO A 161 -6.39 8.48 -11.65
N ASP A 162 -5.64 8.35 -10.55
CA ASP A 162 -4.39 9.08 -10.30
C ASP A 162 -3.37 8.17 -9.59
N PRO A 163 -2.56 7.39 -10.34
CA PRO A 163 -1.59 6.48 -9.74
C PRO A 163 -0.38 7.20 -9.11
N TYR A 164 -0.17 8.49 -9.40
CA TYR A 164 0.93 9.27 -8.83
C TYR A 164 0.49 10.07 -7.59
N HIS A 165 -0.78 9.95 -7.20
CA HIS A 165 -1.31 10.62 -6.02
C HIS A 165 -0.51 10.25 -4.77
N ASN A 166 -0.02 11.26 -4.04
CA ASN A 166 0.78 11.09 -2.83
C ASN A 166 2.04 10.21 -2.95
N ILE A 167 2.61 10.07 -4.17
CA ILE A 167 3.85 9.31 -4.40
C ILE A 167 5.03 9.80 -3.56
N TRP A 168 5.02 11.07 -3.16
CA TRP A 168 6.04 11.65 -2.29
C TRP A 168 6.18 10.92 -0.94
N LEU A 169 5.07 10.37 -0.40
CA LEU A 169 5.06 9.74 0.91
C LEU A 169 5.85 8.41 0.93
N PRO A 170 5.62 7.44 0.02
CA PRO A 170 6.48 6.26 -0.12
C PRO A 170 7.95 6.59 -0.35
N PHE A 171 8.24 7.63 -1.15
CA PHE A 171 9.61 8.05 -1.44
C PHE A 171 10.33 8.63 -0.23
N ILE A 172 9.65 9.41 0.61
CA ILE A 172 10.21 9.89 1.88
C ILE A 172 10.48 8.72 2.83
N ILE A 173 9.53 7.80 2.97
CA ILE A 173 9.69 6.61 3.83
C ILE A 173 10.88 5.77 3.35
N PHE A 174 10.96 5.51 2.04
CA PHE A 174 12.09 4.82 1.42
C PHE A 174 13.40 5.55 1.68
N GLY A 175 13.45 6.87 1.47
CA GLY A 175 14.64 7.69 1.70
C GLY A 175 15.14 7.63 3.15
N ILE A 176 14.23 7.74 4.13
CA ILE A 176 14.56 7.64 5.56
C ILE A 176 15.10 6.25 5.89
N LEU A 177 14.40 5.19 5.46
CA LEU A 177 14.83 3.81 5.71
C LEU A 177 16.19 3.51 5.08
N TYR A 178 16.39 3.94 3.84
CA TYR A 178 17.62 3.72 3.10
C TYR A 178 18.81 4.47 3.71
N LEU A 179 18.57 5.72 4.16
CA LEU A 179 19.58 6.51 4.87
C LEU A 179 19.95 5.90 6.22
N LEU A 180 18.95 5.45 6.99
CA LEU A 180 19.17 4.76 8.26
C LEU A 180 19.97 3.46 8.05
N TYR A 181 19.64 2.69 7.02
CA TYR A 181 20.37 1.48 6.65
C TYR A 181 21.82 1.80 6.25
N TYR A 182 22.07 2.83 5.42
CA TYR A 182 23.42 3.28 5.08
C TYR A 182 24.24 3.64 6.34
N LEU A 183 23.66 4.40 7.27
CA LEU A 183 24.32 4.77 8.52
C LEU A 183 24.65 3.53 9.39
N LEU A 184 23.74 2.56 9.47
CA LEU A 184 23.98 1.30 10.17
C LEU A 184 25.13 0.52 9.53
N THR A 185 25.16 0.40 8.20
CA THR A 185 26.24 -0.29 7.49
C THR A 185 27.59 0.40 7.70
N VAL A 186 27.65 1.73 7.63
CA VAL A 186 28.89 2.48 7.90
C VAL A 186 29.35 2.29 9.35
N LYS A 187 28.42 2.31 10.32
CA LYS A 187 28.73 2.04 11.73
C LYS A 187 29.24 0.62 11.95
N LEU A 188 28.58 -0.38 11.36
CA LEU A 188 28.98 -1.79 11.44
C LEU A 188 30.36 -1.99 10.82
N TYR A 189 30.60 -1.42 9.64
CA TYR A 189 31.88 -1.50 8.95
C TYR A 189 33.01 -0.86 9.77
N LYS A 190 32.77 0.34 10.33
CA LYS A 190 33.72 0.98 11.25
C LYS A 190 33.96 0.12 12.49
N LYS A 191 32.94 -0.48 13.08
CA LYS A 191 33.09 -1.35 14.26
C LYS A 191 33.94 -2.59 13.94
N VAL A 192 33.61 -3.31 12.87
CA VAL A 192 34.33 -4.52 12.42
C VAL A 192 35.79 -4.21 12.06
N VAL A 193 36.08 -3.01 11.54
CA VAL A 193 37.45 -2.62 11.15
C VAL A 193 38.25 -2.00 12.31
N VAL A 194 37.60 -1.35 13.29
CA VAL A 194 38.27 -0.61 14.38
C VAL A 194 38.48 -1.46 15.64
N GLU A 195 37.70 -2.54 15.86
CA GLU A 195 37.96 -3.50 16.96
C GLU A 195 39.24 -4.34 16.78
N TYR A 196 39.99 -4.17 15.68
CA TYR A 196 41.39 -4.61 15.60
C TYR A 196 42.31 -3.51 16.12
N LYS A 197 42.31 -3.29 17.43
CA LYS A 197 43.37 -2.59 18.14
C LYS A 197 43.73 -3.34 19.41
#